data_AF-A0A6J7ING5-F1
#
_entry.id   AF-A0A6J7ING5-F1
#
_cell.length_a   1.000
_cell.length_b   1.000
_cell.length_c   1.000
_cell.angle_alpha   90.00
_cell.angle_beta   90.00
_cell.angle_gamma   90.00
#
_symmetry.space_group_name_H-M   'P 1'
#
loop_
_entity.id
_entity.type
_entity.pdbx_description
1 polymer ?
#
loop_
_entity_poly.entity_id
_entity_poly.type
_entity_poly.pdbx_seq_one_letter_code
_entity_poly.pdbx_strand_id
1 'polypeptide(L)' 'MKTMKVSTIVGDLDWTTGPVPNVAKTPLTGGQWRKTDGGAFPWDLVIVSNSIAPMVPTGGTVEPLK' A
#
# COMPACT_ATOMS: atom_id res chain seq x y z
N MET A 1 10.86 -15.88 15.77
CA MET A 1 10.45 -15.18 14.53
C MET A 1 11.57 -14.86 13.56
N LYS A 2 12.86 -14.88 13.94
CA LYS A 2 13.99 -14.48 13.07
C LYS A 2 14.15 -15.24 11.74
N THR A 3 13.43 -16.35 11.54
CA THR A 3 13.44 -17.18 10.33
C THR A 3 12.08 -17.23 9.64
N MET A 4 11.08 -16.49 10.14
CA MET A 4 9.68 -16.63 9.74
C MET A 4 9.37 -15.73 8.54
N LYS A 5 8.73 -16.35 7.53
CA LYS A 5 8.07 -15.68 6.41
C LYS A 5 6.67 -16.28 6.26
N VAL A 6 5.65 -15.46 6.06
CA VAL A 6 4.26 -15.94 5.92
C VAL A 6 3.42 -14.99 5.09
N SER A 7 2.55 -15.56 4.26
CA SER A 7 1.52 -14.81 3.52
C SER A 7 0.29 -14.59 4.40
N THR A 8 -0.18 -13.35 4.45
CA THR A 8 -1.32 -12.94 5.29
C THR A 8 -2.31 -12.10 4.49
N ILE A 9 -3.45 -11.73 5.11
CA ILE A 9 -4.43 -10.82 4.49
C ILE A 9 -3.85 -9.43 4.19
N VAL A 10 -2.80 -9.01 4.89
CA VAL A 10 -2.14 -7.71 4.66
C VAL A 10 -0.92 -7.83 3.71
N GLY A 11 -0.75 -8.97 3.05
CA GLY A 11 0.38 -9.30 2.20
C GLY A 11 1.43 -10.19 2.88
N ASP A 12 2.56 -10.36 2.21
CA ASP A 12 3.67 -11.18 2.69
C ASP A 12 4.46 -10.44 3.76
N LEU A 13 4.70 -11.12 4.89
CA LEU A 13 5.46 -10.59 6.02
C LEU A 13 6.75 -11.40 6.21
N ASP A 14 7.87 -10.68 6.33
CA ASP A 14 9.22 -11.23 6.48
C ASP A 14 9.91 -10.66 7.74
N TRP A 15 10.11 -11.50 8.75
CA TRP A 15 10.83 -11.15 9.99
C TRP A 15 12.33 -11.41 9.91
N THR A 16 12.82 -11.95 8.80
CA THR A 16 14.25 -12.22 8.55
C THR A 16 14.99 -10.98 8.05
N THR A 17 14.28 -10.08 7.36
CA THR A 17 14.80 -8.82 6.80
C THR A 17 14.20 -7.59 7.48
N GLY A 18 13.63 -7.76 8.67
CA GLY A 18 13.05 -6.70 9.47
C GLY A 18 14.04 -5.60 9.86
N PRO A 19 13.59 -4.34 10.10
CA PRO A 19 14.49 -3.25 10.49
C PRO A 19 15.16 -3.50 11.84
N VAL A 20 14.53 -4.28 12.72
CA VAL A 20 15.02 -4.68 14.04
C VAL A 20 14.46 -6.08 14.38
N PRO A 21 15.03 -6.79 15.37
CA PRO A 21 14.53 -8.11 15.77
C PRO A 21 13.03 -8.13 16.08
N ASN A 22 12.33 -9.14 15.57
CA ASN A 22 10.91 -9.39 15.78
C ASN A 22 9.94 -8.38 15.14
N VAL A 23 10.41 -7.51 14.23
CA VAL A 23 9.56 -6.60 13.45
C VAL A 23 9.59 -6.97 11.98
N ALA A 24 8.43 -7.09 11.32
CA ALA A 24 8.30 -7.19 9.87
C ALA A 24 7.64 -5.92 9.32
N LYS A 25 7.94 -5.57 8.06
CA LYS A 25 7.28 -4.44 7.38
C LYS A 25 6.12 -4.96 6.57
N THR A 26 4.97 -4.29 6.68
CA THR A 26 3.82 -4.54 5.82
C THR A 26 4.04 -3.83 4.48
N PRO A 27 3.74 -4.47 3.34
CA PRO A 27 3.70 -3.79 2.05
C PRO A 27 2.57 -2.75 2.04
N LEU A 28 2.88 -1.49 1.76
CA LEU A 28 1.92 -0.38 1.75
C LEU A 28 1.89 0.31 0.38
N THR A 29 0.71 0.79 0.01
CA THR A 29 0.51 1.63 -1.18
C THR A 29 0.39 3.10 -0.80
N GLY A 30 0.85 3.99 -1.67
CA GLY A 30 0.55 5.42 -1.60
C GLY A 30 -0.78 5.71 -2.29
N GLY A 31 -1.69 6.40 -1.59
CA GLY A 31 -2.98 6.82 -2.12
C GLY A 31 -3.14 8.34 -2.13
N GLN A 32 -3.87 8.86 -3.11
CA GLN A 32 -4.26 10.27 -3.20
C GLN A 32 -5.78 10.37 -3.25
N TRP A 33 -6.36 11.11 -2.32
CA TRP A 33 -7.79 11.47 -2.37
C TRP A 33 -8.05 12.47 -3.49
N ARG A 34 -9.05 12.18 -4.31
CA ARG A 34 -9.47 13.04 -5.43
C ARG A 34 -10.95 13.31 -5.34
N LYS A 35 -11.34 14.56 -5.62
CA LYS A 35 -12.75 14.86 -5.88
C LYS A 35 -13.16 14.09 -7.12
N THR A 36 -14.30 13.44 -7.03
CA THR A 36 -14.93 12.81 -8.19
C THR A 36 -16.09 13.67 -8.68
N ASP A 37 -16.33 13.65 -9.99
CA ASP A 37 -17.48 14.29 -10.64
C ASP A 37 -18.75 13.41 -10.59
N GLY A 38 -18.66 12.21 -9.99
CA GLY A 38 -19.78 11.29 -9.77
C GLY A 38 -19.41 10.05 -8.96
N GLY A 39 -20.40 9.38 -8.36
CA GLY A 39 -20.17 8.21 -7.51
C GLY A 39 -21.01 8.25 -6.24
N ALA A 40 -20.84 7.26 -5.37
CA ALA A 40 -21.55 7.20 -4.08
C ALA A 40 -21.05 8.27 -3.09
N PHE A 41 -19.81 8.73 -3.25
CA PHE A 41 -19.15 9.66 -2.35
C PHE A 41 -18.45 10.79 -3.13
N PRO A 42 -18.27 11.98 -2.54
CA PRO A 42 -17.63 13.12 -3.21
C PRO A 42 -16.11 12.96 -3.40
N TRP A 43 -15.50 11.90 -2.85
CA TRP A 43 -14.06 11.65 -2.91
C TRP A 43 -13.77 10.17 -3.14
N ASP A 44 -12.80 9.90 -4.00
CA ASP A 44 -12.24 8.56 -4.22
C ASP A 44 -10.76 8.53 -3.85
N LEU A 45 -10.31 7.41 -3.30
CA LEU A 45 -8.90 7.16 -3.00
C LEU A 45 -8.24 6.44 -4.19
N VAL A 46 -7.41 7.15 -4.94
CA VAL A 46 -6.67 6.58 -6.06
C VAL A 46 -5.31 6.11 -5.59
N ILE A 47 -4.95 4.85 -5.88
CA ILE A 47 -3.60 4.34 -5.62
C ILE A 47 -2.65 4.93 -6.66
N VAL A 48 -1.67 5.70 -6.18
CA VAL A 48 -0.70 6.45 -7.00
C VAL A 48 0.74 5.94 -6.88
N SER A 49 0.99 5.02 -5.93
CA SER A 49 2.29 4.35 -5.78
C SER A 49 2.11 2.96 -5.18
N ASN A 50 2.78 1.96 -5.76
CA ASN A 50 2.77 0.57 -5.31
C ASN A 50 4.19 -0.03 -5.24
N SER A 51 5.23 0.80 -5.11
CA SER A 51 6.63 0.36 -5.22
C SER A 51 7.03 -0.77 -4.27
N ILE A 52 6.42 -0.83 -3.08
CA ILE A 52 6.64 -1.88 -2.07
C ILE A 52 5.48 -2.88 -1.98
N ALA A 53 4.48 -2.76 -2.86
CA ALA A 53 3.27 -3.59 -2.90
C ALA A 53 2.82 -3.85 -4.35
N PRO A 54 3.67 -4.46 -5.22
CA PRO A 54 3.41 -4.57 -6.67
C PRO A 54 2.21 -5.46 -7.01
N MET A 55 1.74 -6.28 -6.07
CA MET A 55 0.52 -7.07 -6.22
C MET A 55 -0.74 -6.20 -6.27
N VAL A 56 -0.67 -4.94 -5.82
CA VAL A 56 -1.79 -3.99 -5.87
C VAL A 56 -1.59 -3.06 -7.08
N PRO A 57 -2.55 -3.01 -8.03
CA PRO A 57 -2.43 -2.15 -9.21
C PRO A 57 -2.59 -0.66 -8.84
N THR A 58 -1.85 0.20 -9.52
CA THR A 58 -2.05 1.66 -9.44
C THR A 58 -3.28 2.06 -10.25
N GLY A 59 -4.06 3.01 -9.73
CA GLY A 59 -5.18 3.63 -10.44
C GLY A 59 -4.81 4.91 -11.19
N GLY A 60 -3.62 5.46 -10.96
CA GLY A 60 -3.12 6.67 -11.64
C GLY A 60 -1.75 7.10 -11.11
N THR A 61 -1.32 8.31 -11.49
CA THR A 61 -0.10 8.96 -10.99
C THR A 61 -0.45 10.15 -10.12
N VAL A 62 0.45 10.59 -9.22
CA VAL A 62 0.22 11.77 -8.38
C VAL A 62 -0.15 13.00 -9.21
N GLU A 63 -1.20 13.71 -8.80
CA GLU A 63 -1.65 14.97 -9.42
C GLU A 63 -1.44 16.16 -8.47
N PRO A 64 -1.17 17.37 -8.97
CA PRO A 64 -1.16 18.58 -8.15
C PRO A 64 -2.49 18.81 -7.43
N LEU A 65 -2.42 19.35 -6.21
CA LEU A 65 -3.62 19.78 -5.49
C LEU A 65 -4.22 21.00 -6.21
N LYS A 66 -5.53 20.98 -6.43
CA LYS A 66 -6.31 22.07 -7.02
C LYS A 66 -6.88 22.99 -5.96
#